data_AF-A0A0G0HU47-F1
#
_entry.id   AF-A0A0G0HU47-F1
#
_cell.length_a   1.000
_cell.length_b   1.000
_cell.length_c   1.000
_cell.angle_alpha   90.00
_cell.angle_beta   90.00
_cell.angle_gamma   90.00
#
_symmetry.space_group_name_H-M   'P 1'
#
loop_
_entity.id
_entity.type
_entity.pdbx_description
1 polymer ?
#
loop_
_entity_poly.entity_id
_entity_poly.type
_entity_poly.pdbx_seq_one_letter_code
_entity_poly.pdbx_strand_id
1 'polypeptide(L)'
;MLNNPLGPNGIDSVPKFIQVLLEGVLRIGIPIVALAIIYCGFLFVSARGNSEKLGKAKDALLYTLIGAAILLGSWAIAQLISETVLAL
;
A
#
# COMPACT_ATOMS: atom_id res chain seq x y z
N MET A 1 -32.87 1.56 -13.47
CA MET A 1 -31.40 1.51 -13.58
C MET A 1 -30.88 0.97 -12.26
N LEU A 2 -30.36 -0.25 -12.22
CA LEU A 2 -29.84 -0.83 -10.97
C LEU A 2 -28.50 -0.15 -10.65
N ASN A 3 -28.46 0.59 -9.54
CA ASN A 3 -27.25 1.22 -9.06
C ASN A 3 -26.28 0.13 -8.59
N ASN A 4 -25.12 0.04 -9.22
CA ASN A 4 -24.09 -0.93 -8.87
C ASN A 4 -23.57 -0.64 -7.45
N PRO A 5 -23.58 -1.60 -6.51
CA PRO A 5 -23.09 -1.38 -5.14
C PRO A 5 -21.58 -1.10 -5.06
N LEU A 6 -20.87 -1.22 -6.17
CA LEU A 6 -19.44 -0.92 -6.29
C LEU A 6 -19.13 0.47 -6.91
N GLY A 7 -20.16 1.29 -7.20
CA GLY A 7 -20.01 2.70 -7.58
C GLY A 7 -21.17 3.25 -8.44
N PRO A 8 -21.42 4.58 -8.44
CA PRO A 8 -22.61 5.19 -9.05
C PRO A 8 -22.71 5.06 -10.59
N ASN A 9 -21.65 4.61 -11.26
CA ASN A 9 -21.59 4.44 -12.70
C ASN A 9 -20.82 3.16 -13.02
N GLY A 10 -21.51 2.02 -13.01
CA GLY A 10 -21.12 0.74 -13.62
C GLY A 10 -19.61 0.48 -13.77
N ILE A 11 -19.11 -0.53 -13.07
CA ILE A 11 -17.79 -1.06 -13.41
C ILE A 11 -17.98 -1.85 -14.71
N ASP A 12 -17.88 -1.16 -15.83
CA ASP A 12 -18.24 -1.69 -17.15
C ASP A 12 -17.05 -2.37 -17.85
N SER A 13 -15.85 -2.22 -17.28
CA SER A 13 -14.60 -2.69 -17.87
C SER A 13 -13.61 -3.15 -16.79
N VAL A 14 -12.83 -4.19 -17.11
CA VAL A 14 -11.77 -4.74 -16.24
C VAL A 14 -10.78 -3.66 -15.75
N PRO A 15 -10.33 -2.67 -16.56
CA PRO A 15 -9.43 -1.62 -16.08
C PRO A 15 -10.01 -0.75 -14.97
N LYS A 16 -11.31 -0.43 -15.05
CA LYS A 16 -12.01 0.40 -14.06
C LYS A 16 -12.19 -0.35 -12.74
N PHE A 17 -12.38 -1.66 -12.81
CA PHE A 17 -12.37 -2.53 -11.63
C PHE A 17 -11.02 -2.47 -10.90
N ILE A 18 -9.93 -2.61 -11.66
CA ILE A 18 -8.56 -2.57 -11.11
C ILE A 18 -8.28 -1.20 -10.47
N GLN A 19 -8.69 -0.09 -11.10
CA GLN A 19 -8.52 1.26 -10.55
C GLN A 19 -9.24 1.43 -9.20
N VAL A 20 -10.51 1.04 -9.11
CA VAL A 20 -11.29 1.15 -7.86
C VAL A 20 -10.70 0.28 -6.75
N LEU A 21 -10.27 -0.94 -7.09
CA LEU A 21 -9.63 -1.84 -6.13
C LEU A 21 -8.31 -1.23 -5.62
N LEU A 22 -7.48 -0.71 -6.52
CA LEU A 22 -6.20 -0.13 -6.20
C LEU A 22 -6.36 1.14 -5.34
N GLU A 23 -7.32 2.00 -5.66
CA GLU A 23 -7.66 3.18 -4.85
C GLU A 23 -8.13 2.75 -3.45
N GLY A 24 -8.97 1.72 -3.36
CA GLY A 24 -9.42 1.15 -2.08
C GLY A 24 -8.24 0.62 -1.25
N VAL A 25 -7.33 -0.12 -1.87
CA VAL A 25 -6.12 -0.65 -1.22
C VAL A 25 -5.22 0.47 -0.74
N LEU A 26 -4.97 1.51 -1.55
CA LEU A 26 -4.13 2.64 -1.16
C LEU A 26 -4.75 3.46 -0.02
N ARG A 27 -6.07 3.66 -0.05
CA ARG A 27 -6.80 4.42 0.99
C ARG A 27 -6.62 3.82 2.39
N ILE A 28 -6.49 2.50 2.48
CA ILE A 28 -6.27 1.78 3.75
C ILE A 28 -4.78 1.52 3.97
N GLY A 29 -4.04 1.18 2.92
CA GLY A 29 -2.63 0.82 2.96
C GLY A 29 -1.72 1.95 3.41
N ILE A 30 -1.95 3.19 2.94
CA ILE A 30 -1.13 4.35 3.32
C ILE A 30 -1.17 4.61 4.84
N PRO A 31 -2.36 4.70 5.49
CA PRO A 31 -2.45 4.78 6.95
C PRO A 31 -1.76 3.62 7.68
N ILE A 32 -1.90 2.39 7.19
CA ILE A 32 -1.28 1.21 7.81
C ILE A 32 0.25 1.32 7.77
N VAL A 33 0.82 1.70 6.62
CA VAL A 33 2.26 1.91 6.49
C VAL A 33 2.75 3.01 7.43
N ALA A 34 2.02 4.12 7.54
CA ALA A 34 2.37 5.19 8.47
C ALA A 34 2.39 4.70 9.93
N LEU A 35 1.38 3.92 10.35
CA LEU A 35 1.33 3.32 11.68
C LEU A 35 2.47 2.34 11.92
N ALA A 36 2.82 1.53 10.91
CA ALA A 36 3.94 0.59 10.99
C ALA A 36 5.28 1.32 11.18
N ILE A 37 5.51 2.43 10.46
CA ILE A 37 6.71 3.26 10.64
C ILE A 37 6.77 3.85 12.05
N ILE A 38 5.66 4.36 12.57
CA ILE A 38 5.58 4.88 13.95
C ILE A 38 5.92 3.77 14.96
N TYR A 39 5.38 2.56 14.76
CA TYR A 39 5.67 1.40 15.60
C TYR A 39 7.15 1.00 15.56
N CYS A 40 7.77 1.00 14.38
CA CYS A 40 9.22 0.78 14.26
C CYS A 40 10.01 1.82 15.05
N GLY A 41 9.63 3.10 14.97
CA GLY A 41 10.23 4.18 15.76
C GLY A 41 10.15 3.91 17.26
N PHE A 42 8.98 3.49 17.75
CA PHE A 42 8.81 3.09 19.15
C PHE A 42 9.70 1.91 19.54
N LEU A 43 9.83 0.90 18.66
CA LEU A 43 10.67 -0.27 18.91
C LEU A 43 12.16 0.11 19.00
N PHE A 44 12.63 1.04 18.16
CA PHE A 44 13.98 1.59 18.25
C PHE A 44 14.24 2.33 19.56
N VAL A 45 13.30 3.17 20.00
CA VAL A 45 13.42 3.90 21.28
C VAL A 45 13.37 2.94 22.47
N SER A 46 12.47 1.95 22.42
CA SER A 46 12.30 0.94 23.48
C SER A 46 13.50 0.00 23.62
N ALA A 47 14.25 -0.24 22.54
CA ALA A 47 15.43 -1.10 22.57
C ALA A 47 16.51 -0.60 23.54
N ARG A 48 16.62 0.72 23.77
CA ARG A 48 17.53 1.35 24.77
C ARG A 48 18.94 0.74 24.78
N GLY A 49 19.52 0.47 23.61
CA GLY A 49 20.86 -0.10 23.47
C GLY A 49 20.98 -1.62 23.66
N ASN A 50 19.90 -2.34 23.93
CA ASN A 50 19.89 -3.81 23.88
C ASN A 50 20.03 -4.27 22.43
N SER A 51 21.16 -4.92 22.10
CA SER A 51 21.49 -5.38 20.74
C SER A 51 20.44 -6.32 20.15
N GLU A 52 19.82 -7.19 20.94
CA GLU A 52 18.80 -8.12 20.45
C GLU A 52 17.52 -7.39 20.05
N LYS A 53 17.07 -6.44 20.88
CA LYS A 53 15.88 -5.62 20.58
C LYS A 53 16.14 -4.65 19.43
N LEU A 54 17.37 -4.15 19.30
CA LEU A 54 17.78 -3.29 18.20
C LEU A 54 17.77 -4.05 16.86
N GLY A 55 18.19 -5.33 16.86
CA GLY A 55 18.05 -6.22 15.71
C GLY A 55 16.60 -6.36 15.28
N LYS A 56 15.70 -6.68 16.21
CA LYS A 56 14.25 -6.76 15.94
C LYS A 56 13.67 -5.45 15.40
N ALA A 57 14.12 -4.30 15.91
CA ALA A 57 13.70 -2.98 15.41
C ALA A 57 14.11 -2.75 13.95
N LYS A 58 15.34 -3.14 13.59
CA LYS A 58 15.85 -3.06 12.21
C LYS A 58 15.08 -3.98 11.28
N ASP A 59 14.83 -5.22 11.69
CA ASP A 59 14.09 -6.18 10.88
C ASP A 59 12.66 -5.68 10.64
N ALA A 60 11.98 -5.21 11.69
CA ALA A 60 10.64 -4.62 11.57
C ALA A 60 10.61 -3.43 10.60
N LEU A 61 11.63 -2.56 10.64
CA LEU A 61 11.75 -1.44 9.72
C LEU A 61 11.98 -1.91 8.27
N LEU A 62 12.84 -2.91 8.06
CA LEU A 62 13.06 -3.47 6.72
C LEU A 62 11.78 -4.06 6.14
N TYR A 63 11.04 -4.86 6.90
CA TYR A 63 9.76 -5.40 6.44
C TYR A 63 8.73 -4.32 6.16
N THR A 64 8.69 -3.26 6.98
CA THR A 64 7.82 -2.10 6.76
C THR A 64 8.17 -1.37 5.47
N LEU A 65 9.46 -1.18 5.19
CA LEU A 65 9.94 -0.56 3.95
C LEU A 65 9.62 -1.42 2.71
N ILE A 66 9.80 -2.74 2.81
CA ILE A 66 9.43 -3.66 1.74
C ILE A 66 7.92 -3.61 1.47
N GLY A 67 7.09 -3.63 2.52
CA GLY A 67 5.64 -3.51 2.38
C GLY A 67 5.22 -2.19 1.75
N ALA A 68 5.84 -1.08 2.17
CA ALA A 68 5.62 0.25 1.58
C ALA A 68 6.03 0.30 0.10
N ALA A 69 7.20 -0.25 -0.24
CA ALA A 69 7.70 -0.31 -1.60
C ALA A 69 6.79 -1.15 -2.51
N ILE A 70 6.29 -2.28 -2.02
CA ILE A 70 5.32 -3.11 -2.76
C ILE A 70 4.00 -2.36 -2.96
N LEU A 71 3.49 -1.69 -1.93
CA LEU A 71 2.24 -0.94 -2.01
C LEU A 71 2.33 0.18 -3.08
N LEU A 72 3.38 0.99 -3.02
CA LEU A 72 3.61 2.08 -3.96
C LEU A 72 3.98 1.56 -5.35
N GLY A 73 4.81 0.52 -5.43
CA GLY A 73 5.25 -0.09 -6.67
C GLY A 73 4.11 -0.77 -7.44
N SER A 74 3.19 -1.44 -6.73
CA SER A 74 2.01 -2.05 -7.36
C SER A 74 1.13 -1.01 -8.04
N TRP A 75 0.95 0.16 -7.40
CA TRP A 75 0.19 1.25 -8.00
C TRP A 75 0.89 1.84 -9.23
N ALA A 76 2.20 2.09 -9.13
CA ALA A 76 2.99 2.60 -10.25
C ALA A 76 2.94 1.66 -11.46
N ILE A 77 3.08 0.34 -11.25
CA ILE A 77 3.00 -0.66 -12.32
C ILE A 77 1.59 -0.68 -12.94
N ALA A 78 0.54 -0.68 -12.12
CA ALA A 78 -0.84 -0.68 -12.61
C ALA A 78 -1.17 0.57 -13.44
N GLN A 79 -0.64 1.72 -13.05
CA GLN A 79 -0.77 2.96 -13.82
C GLN A 79 -0.03 2.86 -15.15
N LEU A 80 1.23 2.41 -15.15
CA LEU A 80 2.01 2.24 -16.38
C LEU A 80 1.34 1.32 -17.40
N ILE A 81 0.75 0.21 -16.94
CA ILE A 81 -0.01 -0.70 -17.81
C ILE A 81 -1.25 0.00 -18.36
N SER A 82 -1.99 0.73 -17.51
CA SER A 82 -3.20 1.44 -17.93
C SER A 82 -2.92 2.50 -18.98
N GLU A 83 -1.87 3.31 -18.78
CA GLU A 83 -1.42 4.33 -19.74
C GLU A 83 -1.01 3.70 -21.07
N THR A 84 -0.28 2.59 -21.04
CA THR A 84 0.18 1.89 -22.27
C THR A 84 -1.00 1.34 -23.07
N VAL A 85 -2.03 0.80 -22.40
CA VAL A 85 -3.23 0.28 -23.05
C VAL A 85 -4.09 1.41 -23.61
N LEU A 86 -4.17 2.56 -22.93
CA LEU A 86 -4.93 3.72 -23.39
C LEU A 86 -4.23 4.51 -24.52
N ALA A 87 -2.89 4.41 -24.60
CA ALA A 87 -2.10 5.05 -25.65
C ALA A 87 -2.18 4.33 -27.02
N LEU A 88 -2.77 3.13 -27.06
CA LEU A 88 -3.01 2.35 -28.28
C LEU A 88 -4.44 2.55 -28.78
#